data_AF-A0A7X9E0Z4-F1
#
_entry.id   AF-A0A7X9E0Z4-F1
#
_cell.length_a   1.000
_cell.length_b   1.000
_cell.length_c   1.000
_cell.angle_alpha   90.00
_cell.angle_beta   90.00
_cell.angle_gamma   90.00
#
_symmetry.space_group_name_H-M   'P 1'
#
loop_
_entity.id
_entity.type
_entity.pdbx_description
1 polymer ?
#
loop_
_entity_poly.entity_id
_entity_poly.type
_entity_poly.pdbx_seq_one_letter_code
_entity_poly.pdbx_strand_id
1 'polypeptide(L)'
;EITETEQIYDDMLGQVVFHFYGTTIPPDANFTLRISDGVLKSFDYNGTIAPTITTFYGAYDRHFSFNKEYPWNMHPMWSDPTKLNLATPFNFTSTNDIVGGNSGSAVINKKAEVVGLAFDGNMESIYGNFIFMPHENRCVSVDARGMMEAFEKIYKADRFVKELKEGKLSK
;
A
#
# COMPACT_ATOMS: atom_id res chain seq x y z
N GLU A 1 1.93 -15.24 -35.41
CA GLU A 1 3.24 -15.08 -36.09
C GLU A 1 4.12 -13.99 -35.47
N ILE A 2 3.85 -12.68 -35.63
CA ILE A 2 4.72 -11.62 -35.07
C ILE A 2 4.82 -11.72 -33.55
N THR A 3 3.69 -11.76 -32.84
CA THR A 3 3.66 -11.85 -31.37
C THR A 3 4.30 -13.14 -30.84
N GLU A 4 4.14 -14.26 -31.54
CA GLU A 4 4.78 -15.53 -31.15
C GLU A 4 6.30 -15.46 -31.34
N THR A 5 6.76 -14.78 -32.39
CA THR A 5 8.19 -14.60 -32.64
C THR A 5 8.82 -13.66 -31.61
N GLU A 6 8.14 -12.56 -31.27
CA GLU A 6 8.56 -11.66 -30.19
C GLU A 6 8.65 -12.40 -28.85
N GLN A 7 7.65 -13.21 -28.52
CA GLN A 7 7.65 -13.97 -27.27
C GLN A 7 8.81 -14.97 -27.18
N ILE A 8 9.17 -15.63 -28.29
CA ILE A 8 10.36 -16.50 -28.34
C ILE A 8 11.64 -15.68 -28.09
N TYR A 9 11.77 -14.49 -28.68
CA TYR A 9 12.94 -13.65 -28.45
C TYR A 9 13.02 -13.10 -27.03
N ASP A 10 11.89 -12.75 -26.42
CA ASP A 10 11.83 -12.33 -25.02
C ASP A 10 12.23 -13.47 -24.08
N ASP A 11 11.77 -14.70 -24.34
CA ASP A 11 12.16 -15.89 -23.57
C ASP A 11 13.67 -16.16 -23.71
N MET A 12 14.22 -16.03 -24.91
CA MET A 12 15.66 -16.19 -25.16
C MET A 12 16.47 -15.10 -24.45
N LEU A 13 16.01 -13.84 -24.49
CA LEU A 13 16.64 -12.74 -23.77
C LEU A 13 16.61 -12.99 -22.26
N GLY A 14 15.48 -13.44 -21.72
CA GLY A 14 15.34 -13.81 -20.31
C GLY A 14 16.33 -14.91 -19.89
N GLN A 15 16.53 -15.93 -20.72
CA GLN A 15 17.53 -16.98 -20.46
C GLN A 15 18.95 -16.44 -20.45
N VAL A 16 19.29 -15.51 -21.36
CA VAL A 16 20.61 -14.87 -21.40
C VAL A 16 20.82 -13.98 -20.17
N VAL A 17 19.82 -13.16 -19.79
CA VAL A 17 19.88 -12.34 -18.58
C VAL A 17 20.07 -13.22 -17.35
N PHE A 18 19.31 -14.31 -17.21
CA PHE A 18 19.47 -15.24 -16.10
C PHE A 18 20.85 -15.93 -16.11
N HIS A 19 21.37 -16.30 -17.28
CA HIS A 19 22.70 -16.92 -17.39
C HIS A 19 23.82 -16.03 -16.83
N PHE A 20 23.77 -14.73 -17.11
CA PHE A 20 24.80 -13.78 -16.67
C PHE A 20 24.56 -13.21 -15.26
N TYR A 21 23.30 -12.93 -14.90
CA TYR A 21 22.95 -12.23 -13.66
C TYR A 21 22.36 -13.15 -12.57
N GLY A 22 22.01 -14.38 -12.91
CA GLY A 22 21.38 -15.32 -11.99
C GLY A 22 20.10 -14.73 -11.39
N THR A 23 19.98 -14.81 -10.07
CA THR A 23 18.81 -14.30 -9.32
C THR A 23 18.99 -12.89 -8.79
N THR A 24 20.00 -12.15 -9.25
CA THR A 24 20.23 -10.76 -8.79
C THR A 24 19.20 -9.79 -9.37
N ILE A 25 18.65 -10.11 -10.54
CA ILE A 25 17.57 -9.37 -11.19
C ILE A 25 16.31 -10.25 -11.11
N PRO A 26 15.23 -9.79 -10.46
CA PRO A 26 13.98 -10.53 -10.45
C PRO A 26 13.34 -10.53 -11.84
N PRO A 27 12.60 -11.58 -12.23
CA PRO A 27 11.85 -11.56 -13.48
C PRO A 27 10.72 -10.52 -13.42
N ASP A 28 10.33 -9.98 -14.58
CA ASP A 28 9.20 -9.03 -14.68
C ASP A 28 7.90 -9.60 -14.13
N ALA A 29 7.01 -8.72 -13.66
CA ALA A 29 5.69 -9.10 -13.17
C ALA A 29 4.84 -9.71 -14.31
N ASN A 30 4.28 -10.89 -14.06
CA ASN A 30 3.53 -11.66 -15.06
C ASN A 30 2.25 -12.29 -14.48
N PHE A 31 1.57 -11.59 -13.56
CA PHE A 31 0.37 -12.06 -12.84
C PHE A 31 0.58 -13.33 -12.00
N THR A 32 1.81 -13.62 -11.61
CA THR A 32 2.14 -14.66 -10.63
C THR A 32 2.48 -14.05 -9.28
N LEU A 33 2.45 -14.87 -8.22
CA LEU A 33 2.80 -14.42 -6.87
C LEU A 33 4.25 -13.96 -6.80
N ARG A 34 4.48 -12.78 -6.20
CA ARG A 34 5.80 -12.21 -5.91
C ARG A 34 5.88 -11.73 -4.48
N ILE A 35 7.10 -11.59 -3.98
CA ILE A 35 7.40 -11.01 -2.67
C ILE A 35 8.35 -9.85 -2.91
N SER A 36 8.03 -8.69 -2.35
CA SER A 36 8.93 -7.55 -2.24
C SER A 36 9.11 -7.23 -0.77
N ASP A 37 10.34 -7.18 -0.29
CA ASP A 37 10.68 -6.72 1.05
C ASP A 37 10.97 -5.22 1.04
N GLY A 38 10.95 -4.61 2.23
CA GLY A 38 11.16 -3.19 2.36
C GLY A 38 11.13 -2.73 3.80
N VAL A 39 11.41 -1.45 3.97
CA VAL A 39 11.35 -0.74 5.25
C VAL A 39 10.46 0.48 5.12
N LEU A 40 9.83 0.86 6.23
CA LEU A 40 9.10 2.10 6.37
C LEU A 40 10.02 3.30 6.11
N LYS A 41 9.61 4.23 5.24
CA LYS A 41 10.45 5.37 4.83
C LYS A 41 9.63 6.55 4.34
N SER A 42 10.03 7.76 4.74
CA SER A 42 9.51 9.04 4.23
C SER A 42 9.98 9.33 2.81
N PHE A 43 9.44 10.36 2.19
CA PHE A 43 9.87 10.86 0.88
C PHE A 43 9.60 12.36 0.75
N ASP A 44 10.27 13.00 -0.21
CA ASP A 44 10.06 14.41 -0.50
C ASP A 44 8.70 14.62 -1.17
N TYR A 45 7.97 15.65 -0.73
CA TYR A 45 6.60 15.89 -1.16
C TYR A 45 6.36 17.38 -1.35
N ASN A 46 6.41 17.85 -2.61
CA ASN A 46 6.05 19.20 -3.01
C ASN A 46 6.61 20.32 -2.09
N GLY A 47 7.93 20.35 -1.89
CA GLY A 47 8.60 21.35 -1.04
C GLY A 47 8.52 21.08 0.47
N THR A 48 7.98 19.93 0.88
CA THR A 48 8.04 19.40 2.25
C THR A 48 8.49 17.95 2.25
N ILE A 49 8.41 17.28 3.40
CA ILE A 49 8.67 15.85 3.58
C ILE A 49 7.35 15.19 3.98
N ALA A 50 6.92 14.17 3.21
CA ALA A 50 5.83 13.31 3.61
C ALA A 50 6.30 12.38 4.74
N PRO A 51 5.63 12.37 5.91
CA PRO A 51 6.01 11.49 7.00
C PRO A 51 5.74 10.04 6.64
N THR A 52 6.51 9.15 7.25
CA THR A 52 6.38 7.70 7.06
C THR A 52 5.01 7.16 7.47
N ILE A 53 4.36 7.80 8.46
CA ILE A 53 3.05 7.41 8.98
C ILE A 53 2.20 8.68 9.06
N THR A 54 0.98 8.58 8.54
CA THR A 54 -0.08 9.59 8.73
C THR A 54 -1.07 9.11 9.78
N THR A 55 -1.89 10.00 10.31
CA THR A 55 -2.90 9.70 11.32
C THR A 55 -4.26 10.26 10.89
N PHE A 56 -5.33 9.87 11.59
CA PHE A 56 -6.65 10.45 11.35
C PHE A 56 -6.69 11.97 11.57
N TYR A 57 -5.83 12.55 12.42
CA TYR A 57 -5.68 14.01 12.50
C TYR A 57 -5.46 14.64 11.12
N GLY A 58 -4.54 14.09 10.31
CA GLY A 58 -4.26 14.63 8.99
C GLY A 58 -5.37 14.38 7.96
N ALA A 59 -6.21 13.35 8.16
CA ALA A 59 -7.38 13.12 7.31
C ALA A 59 -8.48 14.16 7.61
N TYR A 60 -8.79 14.37 8.89
CA TYR A 60 -9.80 15.35 9.30
C TYR A 60 -9.36 16.80 9.11
N ASP A 61 -8.07 17.10 9.30
CA ASP A 61 -7.53 18.42 8.97
C ASP A 61 -7.83 18.79 7.52
N ARG A 62 -7.53 17.90 6.57
CA ARG A 62 -7.87 18.13 5.15
C ARG A 62 -9.38 18.27 4.94
N HIS A 63 -10.20 17.42 5.57
CA HIS A 63 -11.65 17.53 5.47
C HIS A 63 -12.18 18.92 5.86
N PHE A 64 -11.73 19.46 6.99
CA PHE A 64 -12.20 20.76 7.47
C PHE A 64 -11.51 21.94 6.78
N SER A 65 -10.19 21.87 6.53
CA SER A 65 -9.39 22.93 5.91
C SER A 65 -9.75 23.17 4.44
N PHE A 66 -10.34 22.18 3.77
CA PHE A 66 -10.89 22.31 2.41
C PHE A 66 -12.42 22.44 2.40
N ASN A 67 -13.01 22.96 3.47
CA ASN A 67 -14.43 23.28 3.59
C ASN A 67 -15.39 22.11 3.33
N LYS A 68 -14.93 20.86 3.51
CA LYS A 68 -15.71 19.64 3.29
C LYS A 68 -16.19 19.48 1.84
N GLU A 69 -15.51 20.12 0.89
CA GLU A 69 -15.81 20.04 -0.53
C GLU A 69 -15.00 18.93 -1.22
N TYR A 70 -15.50 18.43 -2.35
CA TYR A 70 -14.80 17.43 -3.15
C TYR A 70 -13.40 17.91 -3.56
N PRO A 71 -12.34 17.08 -3.48
CA PRO A 71 -12.32 15.64 -3.13
C PRO A 71 -12.17 15.34 -1.63
N TRP A 72 -12.28 16.35 -0.76
CA TRP A 72 -12.08 16.25 0.68
C TRP A 72 -13.38 16.08 1.47
N ASN A 73 -14.53 16.00 0.80
CA ASN A 73 -15.80 15.67 1.43
C ASN A 73 -15.77 14.22 1.95
N MET A 74 -16.35 13.98 3.12
CA MET A 74 -16.45 12.65 3.73
C MET A 74 -17.90 12.22 3.82
N HIS A 75 -18.14 10.91 3.75
CA HIS A 75 -19.47 10.34 3.98
C HIS A 75 -19.97 10.70 5.39
N PRO A 76 -21.27 10.98 5.62
CA PRO A 76 -21.79 11.41 6.93
C PRO A 76 -21.42 10.50 8.12
N MET A 77 -21.20 9.20 7.88
CA MET A 77 -20.74 8.27 8.92
C MET A 77 -19.37 8.65 9.52
N TRP A 78 -18.54 9.34 8.75
CA TRP A 78 -17.23 9.84 9.15
C TRP A 78 -17.27 11.27 9.70
N SER A 79 -18.44 11.93 9.72
CA SER A 79 -18.53 13.37 10.05
C SER A 79 -18.15 13.73 11.50
N ASP A 80 -18.19 12.76 12.41
CA ASP A 80 -17.92 12.96 13.84
C ASP A 80 -16.54 12.38 14.22
N PRO A 81 -15.49 13.21 14.28
CA PRO A 81 -14.14 12.76 14.63
C PRO A 81 -14.01 12.33 16.09
N THR A 82 -14.94 12.71 16.97
CA THR A 82 -14.84 12.42 18.42
C THR A 82 -15.00 10.94 18.76
N LYS A 83 -15.51 10.15 17.80
CA LYS A 83 -15.65 8.70 17.91
C LYS A 83 -14.33 7.95 17.77
N LEU A 84 -13.30 8.60 17.23
CA LEU A 84 -12.03 7.99 16.87
C LEU A 84 -10.92 8.47 17.81
N ASN A 85 -9.95 7.61 18.06
CA ASN A 85 -8.64 8.05 18.45
C ASN A 85 -7.93 8.67 17.23
N LEU A 86 -7.92 9.99 17.15
CA LEU A 86 -7.34 10.71 16.00
C LEU A 86 -5.83 10.52 15.83
N ALA A 87 -5.13 10.12 16.90
CA ALA A 87 -3.71 9.78 16.85
C ALA A 87 -3.43 8.42 16.21
N THR A 88 -4.47 7.59 15.99
CA THR A 88 -4.31 6.27 15.37
C THR A 88 -3.71 6.43 13.96
N PRO A 89 -2.66 5.66 13.64
CA PRO A 89 -2.08 5.59 12.30
C PRO A 89 -3.12 5.24 11.24
N PHE A 90 -3.12 5.99 10.15
CA PHE A 90 -4.09 5.83 9.07
C PHE A 90 -3.45 5.18 7.85
N ASN A 91 -2.44 5.81 7.25
CA ASN A 91 -1.64 5.24 6.16
C ASN A 91 -0.15 5.29 6.52
N PHE A 92 0.65 4.45 5.87
CA PHE A 92 2.10 4.50 5.96
C PHE A 92 2.77 4.30 4.59
N THR A 93 4.03 4.69 4.50
CA THR A 93 4.86 4.50 3.30
C THR A 93 6.05 3.58 3.56
N SER A 94 6.38 2.77 2.56
CA SER A 94 7.50 1.84 2.59
C SER A 94 8.25 1.81 1.27
N THR A 95 9.40 1.13 1.27
CA THR A 95 10.27 0.93 0.09
C THR A 95 9.95 -0.33 -0.68
N ASN A 96 8.80 -0.97 -0.43
CA ASN A 96 8.37 -2.11 -1.22
C ASN A 96 8.15 -1.68 -2.68
N ASP A 97 8.61 -2.52 -3.59
CA ASP A 97 8.42 -2.36 -5.03
C ASP A 97 7.08 -2.98 -5.43
N ILE A 98 6.17 -2.12 -5.90
CA ILE A 98 4.81 -2.50 -6.27
C ILE A 98 4.44 -1.90 -7.62
N VAL A 99 3.53 -2.57 -8.30
CA VAL A 99 2.99 -2.18 -9.59
C VAL A 99 1.51 -2.54 -9.68
N GLY A 100 0.85 -2.23 -10.80
CA GLY A 100 -0.52 -2.66 -11.05
C GLY A 100 -0.72 -4.17 -10.79
N GLY A 101 -1.72 -4.50 -9.97
CA GLY A 101 -1.97 -5.87 -9.49
C GLY A 101 -1.63 -6.07 -8.01
N ASN A 102 -0.85 -5.19 -7.38
CA ASN A 102 -0.55 -5.29 -5.95
C ASN A 102 -1.62 -4.71 -5.02
N SER A 103 -2.61 -3.95 -5.51
CA SER A 103 -3.66 -3.38 -4.66
C SER A 103 -4.39 -4.47 -3.86
N GLY A 104 -4.45 -4.32 -2.54
CA GLY A 104 -4.97 -5.30 -1.60
C GLY A 104 -3.93 -6.29 -1.07
N SER A 105 -2.67 -6.23 -1.50
CA SER A 105 -1.60 -7.10 -0.98
C SER A 105 -1.39 -6.85 0.51
N ALA A 106 -1.30 -7.94 1.29
CA ALA A 106 -0.97 -7.86 2.71
C ALA A 106 0.48 -7.42 2.91
N VAL A 107 0.67 -6.36 3.68
CA VAL A 107 1.99 -5.98 4.20
C VAL A 107 2.18 -6.72 5.52
N ILE A 108 3.25 -7.51 5.61
CA ILE A 108 3.57 -8.29 6.80
C ILE A 108 4.87 -7.81 7.46
N ASN A 109 4.92 -7.86 8.78
CA ASN A 109 6.15 -7.55 9.53
C ASN A 109 7.06 -8.78 9.68
N LYS A 110 8.22 -8.61 10.32
CA LYS A 110 9.20 -9.68 10.57
C LYS A 110 8.67 -10.85 11.44
N LYS A 111 7.53 -10.68 12.10
CA LYS A 111 6.83 -11.73 12.87
C LYS A 111 5.71 -12.41 12.08
N ALA A 112 5.60 -12.13 10.77
CA ALA A 112 4.53 -12.59 9.90
C ALA A 112 3.12 -12.12 10.33
N GLU A 113 3.03 -10.97 11.00
CA GLU A 113 1.75 -10.33 11.33
C GLU A 113 1.37 -9.34 10.23
N VAL A 114 0.09 -9.29 9.84
CA VAL A 114 -0.42 -8.30 8.89
C VAL A 114 -0.44 -6.92 9.56
N VAL A 115 0.27 -5.97 8.97
CA VAL A 115 0.39 -4.59 9.47
C VAL A 115 -0.28 -3.56 8.56
N GLY A 116 -0.69 -3.95 7.36
CA GLY A 116 -1.43 -3.08 6.45
C GLY A 116 -1.78 -3.75 5.14
N LEU A 117 -2.40 -2.98 4.25
CA LEU A 117 -2.72 -3.38 2.88
C LEU A 117 -2.17 -2.34 1.91
N ALA A 118 -1.38 -2.78 0.94
CA ALA A 118 -0.91 -1.91 -0.13
C ALA A 118 -2.10 -1.48 -1.00
N PHE A 119 -2.20 -0.21 -1.34
CA PHE A 119 -3.29 0.27 -2.19
C PHE A 119 -2.82 1.19 -3.32
N ASP A 120 -1.70 1.88 -3.16
CA ASP A 120 -1.19 2.84 -4.14
C ASP A 120 0.32 3.03 -4.00
N GLY A 121 0.93 3.80 -4.89
CA GLY A 121 2.28 4.34 -4.76
C GLY A 121 2.28 5.87 -4.74
N ASN A 122 3.45 6.49 -4.52
CA ASN A 122 3.60 7.93 -4.69
C ASN A 122 3.68 8.33 -6.17
N MET A 123 3.70 9.64 -6.46
CA MET A 123 3.77 10.15 -7.83
C MET A 123 4.98 9.60 -8.60
N GLU A 124 6.12 9.51 -7.94
CA GLU A 124 7.37 9.02 -8.53
C GLU A 124 7.33 7.53 -8.85
N SER A 125 6.41 6.75 -8.27
CA SER A 125 6.27 5.32 -8.58
C SER A 125 5.55 5.04 -9.91
N ILE A 126 5.04 6.06 -10.61
CA ILE A 126 4.36 5.89 -11.91
C ILE A 126 5.29 5.24 -12.95
N TYR A 127 6.59 5.49 -12.87
CA TYR A 127 7.59 4.89 -13.77
C TYR A 127 7.95 3.44 -13.40
N GLY A 128 7.36 2.89 -12.33
CA GLY A 128 7.68 1.56 -11.78
C GLY A 128 7.46 0.39 -12.75
N ASN A 129 6.67 0.58 -13.81
CA ASN A 129 6.56 -0.39 -14.91
C ASN A 129 7.87 -0.59 -15.69
N PHE A 130 8.79 0.38 -15.62
CA PHE A 130 10.04 0.38 -16.37
C PHE A 130 11.27 0.38 -15.45
N ILE A 131 11.21 1.15 -14.36
CA ILE A 131 12.33 1.30 -13.44
C ILE A 131 11.86 1.60 -12.02
N PHE A 132 12.50 0.92 -11.07
CA PHE A 132 12.37 1.22 -9.65
C PHE A 132 13.48 2.19 -9.22
N MET A 133 13.12 3.35 -8.65
CA MET A 133 14.08 4.32 -8.09
C MET A 133 14.07 4.26 -6.55
N PRO A 134 15.07 3.64 -5.91
CA PRO A 134 15.03 3.36 -4.45
C PRO A 134 14.93 4.60 -3.56
N HIS A 135 15.35 5.76 -4.06
CA HIS A 135 15.33 7.01 -3.32
C HIS A 135 13.94 7.66 -3.34
N GLU A 136 13.17 7.46 -4.40
CA GLU A 136 11.93 8.19 -4.70
C GLU A 136 10.70 7.31 -4.55
N ASN A 137 10.70 6.09 -5.09
CA ASN A 137 9.53 5.20 -5.08
C ASN A 137 9.11 4.84 -3.66
N ARG A 138 7.82 4.99 -3.37
CA ARG A 138 7.20 4.54 -2.13
C ARG A 138 5.91 3.78 -2.44
N CYS A 139 5.79 2.61 -1.82
CA CYS A 139 4.51 1.94 -1.65
C CYS A 139 3.72 2.68 -0.56
N VAL A 140 2.44 2.93 -0.82
CA VAL A 140 1.48 3.52 0.11
C VAL A 140 0.50 2.43 0.53
N SER A 141 0.38 2.27 1.84
CA SER A 141 -0.47 1.25 2.46
C SER A 141 -1.38 1.86 3.51
N VAL A 142 -2.57 1.29 3.66
CA VAL A 142 -3.43 1.58 4.82
C VAL A 142 -2.93 0.79 6.02
N ASP A 143 -2.87 1.43 7.19
CA ASP A 143 -2.40 0.83 8.43
C ASP A 143 -3.50 -0.05 9.04
N ALA A 144 -3.14 -1.27 9.47
CA ALA A 144 -4.09 -2.20 10.07
C ALA A 144 -4.75 -1.64 11.34
N ARG A 145 -4.06 -0.79 12.11
CA ARG A 145 -4.63 -0.13 13.29
C ARG A 145 -5.73 0.86 12.89
N GLY A 146 -5.50 1.63 11.83
CA GLY A 146 -6.51 2.53 11.27
C GLY A 146 -7.73 1.79 10.75
N MET A 147 -7.53 0.65 10.08
CA MET A 147 -8.63 -0.21 9.65
C MET A 147 -9.44 -0.73 10.85
N MET A 148 -8.79 -1.27 11.88
CA MET A 148 -9.47 -1.78 13.08
C MET A 148 -10.24 -0.68 13.82
N GLU A 149 -9.66 0.51 13.97
CA GLU A 149 -10.33 1.67 14.57
C GLU A 149 -11.60 2.05 13.78
N ALA A 150 -11.51 2.09 12.45
CA ALA A 150 -12.67 2.37 11.60
C ALA A 150 -13.74 1.27 11.71
N PHE A 151 -13.35 -0.01 11.67
CA PHE A 151 -14.27 -1.14 11.81
C PHE A 151 -15.03 -1.08 13.14
N GLU A 152 -14.35 -0.73 14.23
CA GLU A 152 -14.94 -0.64 15.56
C GLU A 152 -15.82 0.60 15.74
N LYS A 153 -15.31 1.78 15.38
CA LYS A 153 -15.93 3.06 15.78
C LYS A 153 -16.89 3.64 14.75
N ILE A 154 -16.66 3.35 13.48
CA ILE A 154 -17.40 3.95 12.36
C ILE A 154 -18.40 2.95 11.83
N TYR A 155 -17.90 1.77 11.42
CA TYR A 155 -18.72 0.73 10.81
C TYR A 155 -19.46 -0.13 11.82
N LYS A 156 -19.03 -0.14 13.10
CA LYS A 156 -19.60 -0.97 14.17
C LYS A 156 -19.69 -2.45 13.78
N ALA A 157 -18.63 -2.94 13.14
CA ALA A 157 -18.54 -4.29 12.59
C ALA A 157 -18.12 -5.31 13.67
N ASP A 158 -18.82 -5.32 14.82
CA ASP A 158 -18.40 -6.02 16.04
C ASP A 158 -18.08 -7.51 15.81
N ARG A 159 -18.93 -8.18 15.02
CA ARG A 159 -18.75 -9.59 14.66
C ARG A 159 -17.42 -9.82 13.94
N PHE A 160 -17.15 -9.02 12.92
CA PHE A 160 -15.95 -9.12 12.08
C PHE A 160 -14.69 -8.76 12.86
N VAL A 161 -14.74 -7.69 13.66
CA VAL A 161 -13.65 -7.29 14.55
C VAL A 161 -13.29 -8.41 15.53
N LYS A 162 -14.31 -9.06 16.11
CA LYS A 162 -14.12 -10.19 17.03
C LYS A 162 -13.43 -11.36 16.32
N GLU A 163 -13.90 -11.71 15.11
CA GLU A 163 -13.31 -12.78 14.31
C GLU A 163 -11.82 -12.52 14.01
N LEU A 164 -11.48 -11.30 13.60
CA LEU A 164 -10.09 -10.92 13.32
C LEU A 164 -9.19 -10.96 14.55
N LYS A 165 -9.67 -10.50 15.71
CA LYS A 165 -8.89 -10.47 16.96
C LYS A 165 -8.72 -11.86 17.59
N GLU A 166 -9.75 -12.70 17.50
CA GLU A 166 -9.74 -14.03 18.13
C GLU A 166 -9.18 -15.12 17.20
N GLY A 167 -9.08 -14.85 15.90
CA GLY A 167 -8.69 -15.84 14.88
C GLY A 167 -9.69 -16.98 14.76
N LYS A 168 -10.96 -16.72 15.10
CA LYS A 168 -12.04 -17.72 15.15
C LYS A 168 -13.33 -17.14 14.63
N LEU A 169 -14.04 -17.91 13.82
CA LEU A 169 -15.40 -17.56 13.40
C LEU A 169 -16.29 -17.36 14.63
N SER A 170 -16.84 -16.16 14.76
CA SER A 170 -17.87 -15.89 15.77
C SER A 170 -19.11 -16.73 15.42
N LYS A 171 -19.57 -17.55 16.36
CA LYS A 171 -20.87 -18.23 16.25
C LYS A 171 -22.02 -17.23 16.33
#